data_AF-A0A652Z0V4-F1
#
_entry.id   AF-A0A652Z0V4-F1
#
_cell.length_a   1.000
_cell.length_b   1.000
_cell.length_c   1.000
_cell.angle_alpha   90.00
_cell.angle_beta   90.00
_cell.angle_gamma   90.00
#
_symmetry.space_group_name_H-M   'P 1'
#
loop_
_entity.id
_entity.type
_entity.pdbx_description
1 polymer ?
#
loop_
_entity_poly.entity_id
_entity_poly.type
_entity_poly.pdbx_seq_one_letter_code
_entity_poly.pdbx_strand_id
1 'polypeptide(L)'
;MKSTFHLVAVLFLSLIPSAAFAEPIVIKTAPAANTNYYPWIVQLSQSPTDWFESDVNAKVKGRAYRVVVLLEDIYNSVFIEQVTFGIEGCCKKVSSVRRFDIKNFSAKFGFAGEISGFRFMRWLSPTSFIFRYKDRLFVMTAIDKLEVTVEPYFED
;
A
#
# COMPACT_ATOMS: atom_id res chain seq x y z
N MET A 1 16.07 32.59 55.16
CA MET A 1 15.23 31.72 54.30
C MET A 1 15.02 32.40 52.96
N LYS A 2 15.68 31.97 51.88
CA LYS A 2 15.28 32.26 50.49
C LYS A 2 16.12 31.43 49.51
N SER A 3 15.42 30.91 48.50
CA SER A 3 15.91 30.55 47.16
C SER A 3 16.68 29.23 46.98
N THR A 4 16.00 28.10 47.16
CA THR A 4 16.38 26.81 46.55
C THR A 4 15.23 26.12 45.80
N PHE A 5 14.15 26.85 45.49
CA PHE A 5 12.92 26.27 44.93
C PHE A 5 12.67 26.49 43.44
N HIS A 6 13.57 27.18 42.72
CA HIS A 6 13.34 27.50 41.30
C HIS A 6 14.16 26.67 40.30
N LEU A 7 15.11 25.83 40.74
CA LEU A 7 15.94 25.05 39.81
C LEU A 7 15.31 23.71 39.38
N VAL A 8 14.35 23.18 40.14
CA VAL A 8 13.78 21.84 39.89
C VAL A 8 12.62 21.87 38.88
N ALA A 9 11.97 23.02 38.68
CA ALA A 9 10.80 23.12 37.81
C ALA A 9 11.13 23.16 36.30
N VAL A 10 12.38 23.42 35.92
CA VAL A 10 12.78 23.53 34.49
C VAL A 10 13.18 22.18 33.90
N LEU A 11 13.51 21.17 34.71
CA LEU A 11 13.96 19.87 34.20
C LEU A 11 12.83 18.91 33.80
N PHE A 12 11.58 19.21 34.16
CA PHE A 12 10.43 18.34 33.85
C PHE A 12 9.73 18.67 32.53
N LEU A 13 10.06 19.80 31.87
CA LEU A 13 9.41 20.21 30.62
C LEU A 13 10.10 19.70 29.35
N SER A 14 11.26 19.06 29.45
CA SER A 14 12.04 18.58 28.28
C SER A 14 11.86 17.10 27.94
N LEU A 15 10.94 16.40 28.63
CA LEU A 15 10.63 14.99 28.40
C LEU A 15 9.24 14.83 27.77
N ILE A 16 8.82 15.75 26.90
CA ILE A 16 7.73 15.44 25.97
C ILE A 16 8.37 14.53 24.91
N PRO A 17 8.11 13.20 24.90
CA PRO A 17 8.50 12.41 23.76
C PRO A 17 7.79 13.03 22.55
N SER A 18 8.56 13.59 21.62
CA SER A 18 8.05 13.83 20.28
C SER A 18 7.54 12.48 19.80
N ALA A 19 6.22 12.30 19.85
CA ALA A 19 5.55 11.28 19.07
C ALA A 19 5.82 11.67 17.62
N ALA A 20 6.95 11.20 17.09
CA ALA A 20 7.27 11.26 15.69
C ALA A 20 6.30 10.30 15.02
N PHE A 21 5.07 10.77 14.79
CA PHE A 21 4.17 10.14 13.85
C PHE A 21 4.92 10.15 12.53
N ALA A 22 5.33 8.97 12.07
CA ALA A 22 6.01 8.84 10.81
C ALA A 22 5.06 9.39 9.74
N GLU A 23 5.47 10.46 9.06
CA GLU A 23 4.63 11.10 8.06
C GLU A 23 4.27 10.09 6.95
N PRO A 24 3.03 10.13 6.43
CA PRO A 24 2.65 9.30 5.31
C PRO A 24 3.57 9.56 4.11
N ILE A 25 4.11 8.50 3.53
CA ILE A 25 5.05 8.58 2.42
C ILE A 25 4.30 8.35 1.11
N VAL A 26 4.46 9.27 0.17
CA VAL A 26 3.95 9.13 -1.19
C VAL A 26 4.95 8.36 -2.06
N ILE A 27 4.48 7.29 -2.71
CA ILE A 27 5.25 6.45 -3.63
C ILE A 27 4.60 6.51 -5.01
N LYS A 28 5.41 6.87 -6.01
CA LYS A 28 5.00 6.82 -7.41
C LYS A 28 4.94 5.37 -7.88
N THR A 29 3.93 5.05 -8.68
CA THR A 29 3.91 3.80 -9.43
C THR A 29 4.30 4.04 -10.88
N ALA A 30 4.83 3.02 -11.54
CA ALA A 30 5.15 3.07 -12.96
C ALA A 30 4.12 2.25 -13.76
N PRO A 31 3.66 2.71 -14.92
CA PRO A 31 2.94 1.84 -15.85
C PRO A 31 3.77 0.59 -16.14
N ALA A 32 3.13 -0.58 -16.11
CA ALA A 32 3.75 -1.82 -16.56
C ALA A 32 3.01 -2.32 -17.80
N ALA A 33 3.74 -3.04 -18.68
CA ALA A 33 3.11 -3.68 -19.83
C ALA A 33 1.99 -4.60 -19.34
N ASN A 34 0.83 -4.56 -20.02
CA ASN A 34 -0.26 -5.49 -19.76
C ASN A 34 0.15 -6.85 -20.33
N THR A 35 0.93 -7.60 -19.57
CA THR A 35 1.27 -8.97 -19.87
C THR A 35 0.11 -9.85 -19.44
N ASN A 36 -0.52 -10.54 -20.39
CA ASN A 36 -1.59 -11.51 -20.10
C ASN A 36 -1.15 -12.67 -19.19
N TYR A 37 0.12 -12.73 -18.84
CA TYR A 37 0.74 -13.78 -18.05
C TYR A 37 1.85 -13.20 -17.17
N TYR A 38 1.83 -13.52 -15.87
CA TYR A 38 2.96 -13.30 -14.97
C TYR A 38 3.60 -14.65 -14.64
N PRO A 39 4.91 -14.82 -14.86
CA PRO A 39 5.61 -15.95 -14.31
C PRO A 39 5.72 -15.80 -12.79
N TRP A 40 5.66 -16.91 -12.04
CA TRP A 40 6.01 -16.98 -10.61
C TRP A 40 5.21 -16.05 -9.68
N ILE A 41 3.88 -16.05 -9.80
CA ILE A 41 2.99 -15.39 -8.84
C ILE A 41 3.11 -16.09 -7.48
N VAL A 42 3.59 -15.37 -6.47
CA VAL A 42 3.64 -15.87 -5.08
C VAL A 42 2.42 -15.44 -4.28
N GLN A 43 1.80 -14.30 -4.64
CA GLN A 43 0.57 -13.87 -4.02
C GLN A 43 -0.29 -13.08 -5.02
N LEU A 44 -1.58 -13.39 -5.04
CA LEU A 44 -2.58 -12.63 -5.79
C LEU A 44 -3.77 -12.40 -4.88
N SER A 45 -4.14 -11.14 -4.68
CA SER A 45 -5.29 -10.77 -3.87
C SER A 45 -6.14 -9.74 -4.59
N GLN A 46 -7.46 -9.87 -4.52
CA GLN A 46 -8.40 -8.95 -5.15
C GLN A 46 -9.22 -8.23 -4.08
N SER A 47 -9.38 -6.93 -4.23
CA SER A 47 -10.21 -6.09 -3.36
C SER A 47 -11.68 -6.46 -3.48
N PRO A 48 -12.53 -6.01 -2.53
CA PRO A 48 -13.96 -5.93 -2.79
C PRO A 48 -14.23 -5.20 -4.11
N THR A 49 -15.23 -5.66 -4.85
CA THR A 49 -15.65 -5.03 -6.10
C THR A 49 -16.58 -3.87 -5.79
N ASP A 50 -16.25 -2.71 -6.35
CA ASP A 50 -17.13 -1.55 -6.40
C ASP A 50 -18.05 -1.67 -7.63
N TRP A 51 -19.36 -1.83 -7.40
CA TRP A 51 -20.35 -2.02 -8.46
C TRP A 51 -21.03 -0.69 -8.77
N PHE A 52 -21.07 -0.33 -10.05
CA PHE A 52 -21.68 0.90 -10.52
C PHE A 52 -23.16 0.66 -10.84
N GLU A 53 -24.05 1.45 -10.24
CA GLU A 53 -25.51 1.32 -10.44
C GLU A 53 -26.02 1.82 -11.80
N SER A 54 -25.17 2.40 -12.67
CA SER A 54 -25.65 3.18 -13.81
C SER A 54 -25.67 2.47 -15.18
N ASP A 55 -26.70 2.84 -15.96
CA ASP A 55 -27.03 2.60 -17.37
C ASP A 55 -26.93 1.15 -17.88
N VAL A 56 -28.06 0.53 -18.23
CA VAL A 56 -28.17 -0.85 -18.76
C VAL A 56 -27.16 -1.12 -19.90
N ASN A 57 -26.74 -0.08 -20.61
CA ASN A 57 -25.82 -0.15 -21.74
C ASN A 57 -24.33 0.01 -21.39
N ALA A 58 -23.98 0.32 -20.13
CA ALA A 58 -22.59 0.46 -19.72
C ALA A 58 -21.85 -0.90 -19.78
N LYS A 59 -20.79 -0.96 -20.59
CA LYS A 59 -19.95 -2.18 -20.75
C LYS A 59 -19.18 -2.55 -19.48
N VAL A 60 -18.95 -1.59 -18.58
CA VAL A 60 -18.29 -1.80 -17.29
C VAL A 60 -19.30 -1.54 -16.19
N LYS A 61 -19.54 -2.57 -15.37
CA LYS A 61 -20.49 -2.58 -14.25
C LYS A 61 -19.83 -2.72 -12.89
N GLY A 62 -18.57 -3.16 -12.86
CA GLY A 62 -17.82 -3.24 -11.61
C GLY A 62 -16.34 -2.96 -11.81
N ARG A 63 -15.69 -2.53 -10.73
CA ARG A 63 -14.24 -2.33 -10.66
C ARG A 63 -13.69 -2.95 -9.38
N ALA A 64 -12.55 -3.61 -9.49
CA ALA A 64 -11.76 -4.03 -8.33
C ALA A 64 -10.28 -3.76 -8.59
N TYR A 65 -9.48 -3.78 -7.54
CA TYR A 65 -8.04 -3.73 -7.63
C TYR A 65 -7.44 -5.09 -7.24
N ARG A 66 -6.32 -5.45 -7.85
CA ARG A 66 -5.54 -6.62 -7.45
C ARG A 66 -4.13 -6.21 -7.04
N VAL A 67 -3.64 -6.86 -5.99
CA VAL A 67 -2.22 -6.85 -5.65
C VAL A 67 -1.64 -8.16 -6.14
N VAL A 68 -0.67 -8.07 -7.04
CA VAL A 68 0.11 -9.21 -7.54
C VAL A 68 1.51 -9.08 -6.99
N VAL A 69 1.97 -10.11 -6.29
CA VAL A 69 3.35 -10.22 -5.83
C VAL A 69 3.99 -11.34 -6.61
N LEU A 70 5.07 -11.01 -7.32
CA LEU A 70 5.92 -11.96 -8.03
C LEU A 70 7.22 -12.14 -7.27
N LEU A 71 7.82 -13.31 -7.44
CA LEU A 71 9.22 -13.53 -7.11
C LEU A 71 10.03 -13.42 -8.40
N GLU A 72 10.83 -12.36 -8.53
CA GLU A 72 11.79 -12.17 -9.61
C GLU A 72 13.18 -12.46 -9.04
N ASP A 73 13.70 -13.65 -9.31
CA ASP A 73 14.92 -14.21 -8.71
C ASP A 73 14.87 -14.24 -7.18
N ILE A 74 15.53 -13.28 -6.53
CA ILE A 74 15.56 -13.10 -5.07
C ILE A 74 14.75 -11.87 -4.60
N TYR A 75 14.12 -11.13 -5.51
CA TYR A 75 13.41 -9.89 -5.19
C TYR A 75 11.90 -10.03 -5.35
N ASN A 76 11.14 -9.24 -4.59
CA ASN A 76 9.70 -9.12 -4.83
C ASN A 76 9.40 -8.02 -5.83
N SER A 77 8.58 -8.35 -6.82
CA SER A 77 7.94 -7.37 -7.70
C SER A 77 6.46 -7.28 -7.37
N VAL A 78 6.01 -6.06 -7.06
CA VAL A 78 4.64 -5.80 -6.63
C VAL A 78 3.92 -5.00 -7.70
N PHE A 79 2.79 -5.52 -8.16
CA PHE A 79 1.93 -4.88 -9.14
C PHE A 79 0.55 -4.60 -8.54
N ILE A 80 0.00 -3.46 -8.93
CA ILE A 80 -1.37 -3.03 -8.67
C ILE A 80 -2.09 -3.04 -10.00
N GLU A 81 -3.07 -3.92 -10.13
CA GLU A 81 -3.88 -4.03 -11.33
C GLU A 81 -5.28 -3.49 -11.07
N GLN A 82 -5.86 -2.82 -12.06
CA GLN A 82 -7.29 -2.50 -12.05
C GLN A 82 -8.02 -3.51 -12.93
N VAL A 83 -9.01 -4.17 -12.35
CA VAL A 83 -9.86 -5.12 -13.03
C VAL A 83 -11.25 -4.53 -13.21
N THR A 84 -11.78 -4.66 -14.41
CA THR A 84 -13.15 -4.25 -14.74
C THR A 84 -14.01 -5.47 -15.02
N PHE A 85 -15.28 -5.37 -14.65
CA PHE A 85 -16.31 -6.39 -14.85
C PHE A 85 -17.45 -5.83 -15.69
N GLY A 86 -18.05 -6.66 -16.54
CA GLY A 86 -19.31 -6.40 -17.22
C GLY A 86 -20.52 -6.81 -16.38
N ILE A 87 -21.67 -6.92 -17.04
CA ILE A 87 -22.96 -7.29 -16.44
C ILE A 87 -22.84 -8.63 -15.69
N GLU A 88 -23.39 -8.69 -14.48
CA GLU A 88 -23.37 -9.91 -13.62
C GLU A 88 -21.96 -10.48 -13.36
N GLY A 89 -20.91 -9.65 -13.46
CA GLY A 89 -19.53 -10.09 -13.26
C GLY A 89 -18.90 -10.80 -14.47
N CYS A 90 -19.57 -10.83 -15.62
CA CYS A 90 -18.99 -11.35 -16.85
C CYS A 90 -17.84 -10.47 -17.36
N CYS A 91 -17.10 -10.95 -18.38
CA CYS A 91 -16.12 -10.14 -19.12
C CYS A 91 -15.01 -9.49 -18.27
N LYS A 92 -14.53 -10.20 -17.23
CA LYS A 92 -13.41 -9.75 -16.39
C LYS A 92 -12.19 -9.40 -17.25
N LYS A 93 -11.71 -8.17 -17.16
CA LYS A 93 -10.56 -7.69 -17.93
C LYS A 93 -9.61 -6.87 -17.07
N VAL A 94 -8.31 -7.05 -17.27
CA VAL A 94 -7.28 -6.16 -16.73
C VAL A 94 -7.26 -4.88 -17.56
N SER A 95 -7.68 -3.78 -16.94
CA SER A 95 -7.78 -2.47 -17.58
C SER A 95 -6.51 -1.64 -17.44
N SER A 96 -5.76 -1.83 -16.35
CA SER A 96 -4.45 -1.19 -16.14
C SER A 96 -3.57 -2.02 -15.23
N VAL A 97 -2.26 -1.93 -15.42
CA VAL A 97 -1.24 -2.52 -14.55
C VAL A 97 -0.24 -1.44 -14.18
N ARG A 98 0.08 -1.35 -12.89
CA ARG A 98 1.11 -0.44 -12.37
C ARG A 98 2.05 -1.18 -11.45
N ARG A 99 3.35 -0.97 -11.58
CA ARG A 99 4.38 -1.50 -10.68
C ARG A 99 4.55 -0.54 -9.50
N PHE A 100 4.52 -1.08 -8.29
CA PHE A 100 4.87 -0.36 -7.08
C PHE A 100 6.40 -0.27 -6.95
N ASP A 101 6.91 0.93 -6.72
CA ASP A 101 8.34 1.16 -6.55
C ASP A 101 8.80 0.77 -5.14
N ILE A 102 8.94 -0.53 -4.93
CA ILE A 102 9.38 -1.12 -3.66
C ILE A 102 10.78 -0.64 -3.25
N LYS A 103 11.64 -0.26 -4.21
CA LYS A 103 12.98 0.25 -3.93
C LYS A 103 12.91 1.64 -3.31
N ASN A 104 12.13 2.55 -3.90
CA ASN A 104 11.92 3.89 -3.35
C ASN A 104 11.19 3.84 -2.01
N PHE A 105 10.17 2.98 -1.86
CA PHE A 105 9.53 2.72 -0.58
C PHE A 105 10.54 2.27 0.49
N SER A 106 11.33 1.25 0.18
CA SER A 106 12.35 0.69 1.08
C SER A 106 13.35 1.77 1.53
N ALA A 107 13.84 2.58 0.59
CA ALA A 107 14.77 3.68 0.87
C ALA A 107 14.15 4.77 1.76
N LYS A 108 12.91 5.19 1.50
CA LYS A 108 12.25 6.24 2.29
C LYS A 108 11.95 5.83 3.74
N PHE A 109 11.74 4.54 3.99
CA PHE A 109 11.58 4.01 5.35
C PHE A 109 12.91 3.53 5.98
N GLY A 110 14.05 3.82 5.34
CA GLY A 110 15.39 3.53 5.88
C GLY A 110 15.75 2.04 5.92
N PHE A 111 15.08 1.20 5.12
CA PHE A 111 15.41 -0.22 5.05
C PHE A 111 16.67 -0.43 4.20
N ALA A 112 17.71 -1.01 4.80
CA ALA A 112 18.93 -1.39 4.09
C ALA A 112 18.86 -2.83 3.56
N GLY A 113 19.68 -3.13 2.54
CA GLY A 113 19.88 -4.48 2.01
C GLY A 113 18.82 -4.95 1.02
N GLU A 114 18.48 -6.24 1.09
CA GLU A 114 17.64 -6.95 0.11
C GLU A 114 16.23 -6.35 0.00
N ILE A 115 15.68 -6.34 -1.22
CA ILE A 115 14.34 -5.80 -1.55
C ILE A 115 13.34 -6.95 -1.70
N SER A 116 13.30 -7.80 -0.67
CA SER A 116 12.36 -8.91 -0.54
C SER A 116 11.58 -8.79 0.78
N GLY A 117 10.55 -9.62 0.94
CA GLY A 117 9.72 -9.67 2.13
C GLY A 117 8.41 -8.89 2.04
N PHE A 118 7.97 -8.46 0.85
CA PHE A 118 6.63 -7.90 0.70
C PHE A 118 5.59 -9.02 0.78
N ARG A 119 4.66 -8.91 1.73
CA ARG A 119 3.55 -9.86 1.89
C ARG A 119 2.25 -9.09 2.06
N PHE A 120 1.30 -9.33 1.16
CA PHE A 120 -0.04 -8.79 1.33
C PHE A 120 -0.72 -9.47 2.54
N MET A 121 -1.40 -8.69 3.38
CA MET A 121 -2.07 -9.21 4.59
C MET A 121 -3.58 -9.27 4.40
N ARG A 122 -4.24 -8.11 4.24
CA ARG A 122 -5.69 -8.03 4.07
C ARG A 122 -6.12 -6.71 3.44
N TRP A 123 -7.28 -6.72 2.79
CA TRP A 123 -7.94 -5.50 2.33
C TRP A 123 -8.58 -4.75 3.50
N LEU A 124 -8.57 -3.43 3.42
CA LEU A 124 -9.34 -2.53 4.30
C LEU A 124 -10.54 -1.93 3.56
N SER A 125 -10.37 -1.65 2.27
CA SER A 125 -11.40 -1.11 1.39
C SER A 125 -11.12 -1.56 -0.06
N PRO A 126 -11.97 -1.20 -1.05
CA PRO A 126 -11.65 -1.40 -2.47
C PRO A 126 -10.30 -0.77 -2.89
N THR A 127 -9.84 0.29 -2.22
CA THR A 127 -8.65 1.06 -2.62
C THR A 127 -7.56 1.15 -1.54
N SER A 128 -7.64 0.31 -0.50
CA SER A 128 -6.62 0.26 0.55
C SER A 128 -6.44 -1.13 1.15
N PHE A 129 -5.21 -1.44 1.55
CA PHE A 129 -4.86 -2.73 2.14
C PHE A 129 -3.67 -2.62 3.10
N ILE A 130 -3.55 -3.60 3.98
CA ILE A 130 -2.40 -3.80 4.85
C ILE A 130 -1.45 -4.79 4.20
N PHE A 131 -0.15 -4.49 4.28
CA PHE A 131 0.92 -5.41 3.91
C PHE A 131 1.99 -5.43 4.99
N ARG A 132 2.77 -6.51 5.00
CA ARG A 132 3.98 -6.65 5.79
C ARG A 132 5.20 -6.48 4.90
N TYR A 133 6.22 -5.79 5.43
CA TYR A 133 7.53 -5.69 4.83
C TYR A 133 8.60 -5.67 5.93
N LYS A 134 9.57 -6.59 5.88
CA LYS A 134 10.64 -6.75 6.88
C LYS A 134 10.12 -6.67 8.33
N ASP A 135 9.14 -7.52 8.64
CA ASP A 135 8.48 -7.65 9.95
C ASP A 135 7.72 -6.42 10.45
N ARG A 136 7.52 -5.40 9.61
CA ARG A 136 6.70 -4.22 9.91
C ARG A 136 5.42 -4.23 9.10
N LEU A 137 4.33 -3.76 9.72
CA LEU A 137 3.05 -3.59 9.05
C LEU A 137 2.92 -2.18 8.51
N PHE A 138 2.32 -2.09 7.33
CA PHE A 138 2.05 -0.85 6.62
C PHE A 138 0.65 -0.90 6.04
N VAL A 139 0.03 0.26 5.93
CA VAL A 139 -1.18 0.43 5.13
C VAL A 139 -0.83 1.20 3.86
N MET A 140 -1.34 0.72 2.74
CA MET A 140 -1.29 1.39 1.45
C MET A 140 -2.69 1.89 1.11
N THR A 141 -2.80 3.17 0.77
CA THR A 141 -4.07 3.83 0.40
C THR A 141 -3.95 4.51 -0.97
N ALA A 142 -5.10 4.92 -1.51
CA ALA A 142 -5.20 5.63 -2.78
C ALA A 142 -4.63 4.85 -3.98
N ILE A 143 -4.82 3.52 -4.00
CA ILE A 143 -4.33 2.65 -5.09
C ILE A 143 -5.13 2.79 -6.39
N ASP A 144 -6.10 3.67 -6.43
CA ASP A 144 -6.81 4.14 -7.63
C ASP A 144 -6.06 5.29 -8.32
N LYS A 145 -5.13 5.96 -7.63
CA LYS A 145 -4.32 7.08 -8.13
C LYS A 145 -2.92 6.63 -8.56
N LEU A 146 -2.27 7.40 -9.43
CA LEU A 146 -0.90 7.14 -9.91
C LEU A 146 0.15 7.09 -8.78
N GLU A 147 -0.08 7.86 -7.73
CA GLU A 147 0.71 7.88 -6.52
C GLU A 147 -0.08 7.23 -5.39
N VAL A 148 0.58 6.31 -4.68
CA VAL A 148 0.00 5.65 -3.51
C VAL A 148 0.60 6.25 -2.25
N THR A 149 -0.20 6.29 -1.19
CA THR A 149 0.29 6.69 0.13
C THR A 149 0.57 5.45 0.96
N VAL A 150 1.68 5.44 1.67
CA VAL A 150 2.10 4.36 2.55
C VAL A 150 2.48 4.91 3.92
N GLU A 151 1.93 4.33 4.97
CA GLU A 151 2.21 4.72 6.36
C GLU A 151 2.33 3.46 7.25
N PRO A 152 3.07 3.53 8.37
CA PRO A 152 3.12 2.43 9.33
C PRO A 152 1.73 2.12 9.88
N TYR A 153 1.45 0.83 10.03
CA TYR A 153 0.20 0.34 10.62
C TYR A 153 0.51 -0.34 11.96
N PHE A 154 -0.22 0.03 13.01
CA PHE A 154 -0.14 -0.58 14.32
C PHE A 154 -1.43 -1.35 14.57
N GLU A 155 -1.32 -2.63 14.93
CA GLU A 155 -2.48 -3.41 15.39
C GLU A 155 -2.82 -2.91 16.80
N ASP A 156 -4.05 -2.42 16.98
CA ASP A 156 -4.62 -2.07 18.29
C ASP A 156 -4.82 -3.30 19.17
#